data_AF-A0A1F7FUK6-F1
#
_entry.id   AF-A0A1F7FUK6-F1
#
_cell.length_a   1.000
_cell.length_b   1.000
_cell.length_c   1.000
_cell.angle_alpha   90.00
_cell.angle_beta   90.00
_cell.angle_gamma   90.00
#
_symmetry.space_group_name_H-M   'P 1'
#
loop_
_entity.id
_entity.type
_entity.pdbx_description
1 polymer ?
#
loop_
_entity_poly.entity_id
_entity_poly.type
_entity_poly.pdbx_seq_one_letter_code
_entity_poly.pdbx_strand_id
1 'polypeptide(L)'
;TTQITTGVRDLAGNALAAIKSWSFTTGAEPDTTAPQITSVYPINGAQDIGCKEAITVTFDEDMDSATIFQTTPKVTFTLTGPGLTPVAGVVTYVDKIAKFTPGSDLADNTLFTATIDTQAKDLAGNQLATAKVWTFTTGQSEPVLGRSSSFALMASTAISGVAGSEINGDVGVSPAALTSITLTKSEINGNIYSATDQPIVDAITDLRVAYDTAKAKATNVETLATKDLGGKTFYPGLYKTGDSFDITSGDLTLDARGNENSVFIFQMPTTLTVAVGRKVILINNAKASNIYWQVGSSATLNTTTVFKGNIMANVSITVNGGSNVEGRLLAAAGTGGSGAVVFNTSIITIPVP
;
A
#
# COMPACT_ATOMS: atom_id res chain seq x y z
N THR A 1 -21.29 -59.28 -0.21
CA THR A 1 -21.93 -60.41 0.49
C THR A 1 -21.32 -61.70 -0.01
N THR A 2 -20.84 -62.55 0.89
CA THR A 2 -20.25 -63.86 0.56
C THR A 2 -21.14 -64.96 1.13
N GLN A 3 -21.15 -66.12 0.49
CA GLN A 3 -21.95 -67.25 0.93
C GLN A 3 -21.17 -68.56 0.81
N ILE A 4 -21.38 -69.46 1.77
CA ILE A 4 -21.04 -70.88 1.64
C ILE A 4 -22.33 -71.59 1.24
N THR A 5 -22.33 -72.19 0.06
CA THR A 5 -23.48 -72.92 -0.47
C THR A 5 -23.58 -74.31 0.15
N THR A 6 -24.70 -74.99 -0.04
CA THR A 6 -24.89 -76.39 0.37
C THR A 6 -24.03 -77.39 -0.41
N GLY A 7 -23.18 -76.93 -1.33
CA GLY A 7 -22.24 -77.76 -2.09
C GLY A 7 -21.03 -78.24 -1.29
N VAL A 8 -20.71 -77.62 -0.14
CA VAL A 8 -19.63 -78.08 0.73
C VAL A 8 -20.08 -79.30 1.56
N ARG A 9 -19.20 -80.29 1.68
CA ARG A 9 -19.45 -81.55 2.38
C ARG A 9 -18.37 -81.84 3.43
N ASP A 10 -18.74 -82.51 4.51
CA ASP A 10 -17.77 -83.07 5.46
C ASP A 10 -17.11 -84.35 4.91
N LEU A 11 -16.20 -84.94 5.69
CA LEU A 11 -15.47 -86.15 5.30
C LEU A 11 -16.36 -87.41 5.19
N ALA A 12 -17.54 -87.38 5.79
CA ALA A 12 -18.55 -88.42 5.68
C ALA A 12 -19.54 -88.15 4.52
N GLY A 13 -19.36 -87.06 3.77
CA GLY A 13 -20.17 -86.69 2.62
C GLY A 13 -21.42 -85.87 2.94
N ASN A 14 -21.62 -85.44 4.19
CA ASN A 14 -22.80 -84.67 4.60
C ASN A 14 -22.69 -83.24 4.08
N ALA A 15 -23.70 -82.81 3.32
CA ALA A 15 -23.79 -81.45 2.81
C ALA A 15 -24.18 -80.46 3.91
N LEU A 16 -23.71 -79.21 3.81
CA LEU A 16 -24.16 -78.14 4.69
C LEU A 16 -25.68 -77.97 4.57
N ALA A 17 -26.40 -78.02 5.70
CA ALA A 17 -27.86 -78.12 5.70
C ALA A 17 -28.60 -76.89 5.12
N ALA A 18 -27.95 -75.72 5.12
CA ALA A 18 -28.49 -74.49 4.55
C ALA A 18 -27.35 -73.55 4.13
N ILE A 19 -27.60 -72.68 3.14
CA ILE A 19 -26.67 -71.64 2.73
C ILE A 19 -26.34 -70.75 3.95
N LYS A 20 -25.05 -70.51 4.19
CA LYS A 20 -24.59 -69.55 5.20
C LYS A 20 -24.08 -68.32 4.49
N SER A 21 -24.82 -67.22 4.63
CA SER A 21 -24.48 -65.93 4.03
C SER A 21 -24.09 -64.94 5.11
N TRP A 22 -23.06 -64.16 4.84
CA TRP A 22 -22.67 -63.01 5.64
C TRP A 22 -22.23 -61.87 4.73
N SER A 23 -22.40 -60.66 5.24
CA SER A 23 -21.86 -59.45 4.63
C SER A 23 -20.77 -58.91 5.54
N PHE A 24 -19.67 -58.49 4.95
CA PHE A 24 -18.74 -57.57 5.56
C PHE A 24 -18.62 -56.37 4.63
N THR A 25 -18.32 -55.22 5.21
CA THR A 25 -17.86 -54.04 4.50
C THR A 25 -16.36 -53.93 4.72
N THR A 26 -15.59 -53.77 3.67
CA THR A 26 -14.22 -53.27 3.79
C THR A 26 -14.31 -51.78 4.10
N GLY A 27 -13.54 -51.30 5.08
CA GLY A 27 -13.35 -49.86 5.24
C GLY A 27 -12.64 -49.28 4.01
N ALA A 28 -12.75 -47.97 3.79
CA ALA A 28 -11.75 -47.29 2.97
C ALA A 28 -10.37 -47.52 3.60
N GLU A 29 -9.32 -47.68 2.78
CA GLU A 29 -7.95 -47.63 3.29
C GLU A 29 -7.78 -46.32 4.08
N PRO A 30 -7.11 -46.35 5.24
CA PRO A 30 -6.82 -45.13 5.98
C PRO A 30 -6.09 -44.16 5.05
N ASP A 31 -6.56 -42.92 4.99
CA ASP A 31 -5.78 -41.90 4.30
C ASP A 31 -4.53 -41.62 5.11
N THR A 32 -3.38 -41.88 4.51
CA THR A 32 -2.05 -41.66 5.09
C THR A 32 -1.27 -40.58 4.35
N THR A 33 -1.90 -39.89 3.39
CA THR A 33 -1.25 -38.87 2.59
C THR A 33 -1.15 -37.59 3.42
N ALA A 34 0.03 -36.98 3.48
CA ALA A 34 0.19 -35.73 4.20
C ALA A 34 -0.21 -34.54 3.31
N PRO A 35 -0.92 -33.53 3.84
CA PRO A 35 -1.30 -32.34 3.08
C PRO A 35 -0.08 -31.59 2.56
N GLN A 36 -0.24 -30.94 1.41
CA GLN A 36 0.77 -30.07 0.80
C GLN A 36 0.24 -28.64 0.66
N ILE A 37 1.16 -27.68 0.71
CA ILE A 37 0.86 -26.27 0.43
C ILE A 37 1.14 -26.00 -1.05
N THR A 38 0.11 -25.64 -1.79
CA THR A 38 0.19 -25.37 -3.23
C THR A 38 0.55 -23.91 -3.52
N SER A 39 0.10 -22.97 -2.70
CA SER A 39 0.44 -21.55 -2.81
C SER A 39 0.34 -20.81 -1.48
N VAL A 40 1.05 -19.68 -1.40
CA VAL A 40 0.92 -18.70 -0.32
C VAL A 40 0.78 -17.31 -0.90
N TYR A 41 0.04 -16.46 -0.20
CA TYR A 41 0.01 -15.02 -0.48
C TYR A 41 0.20 -14.25 0.85
N PRO A 42 1.02 -13.19 0.87
CA PRO A 42 1.94 -12.77 -0.20
C PRO A 42 2.97 -13.85 -0.55
N ILE A 43 3.48 -13.84 -1.78
CA ILE A 43 4.55 -14.77 -2.17
C ILE A 43 5.82 -14.48 -1.38
N ASN A 44 6.69 -15.48 -1.23
CA ASN A 44 7.92 -15.33 -0.44
C ASN A 44 8.81 -14.19 -1.01
N GLY A 45 9.19 -13.25 -0.15
CA GLY A 45 9.99 -12.08 -0.49
C GLY A 45 9.20 -10.94 -1.16
N ALA A 46 7.87 -11.05 -1.27
CA ALA A 46 7.05 -9.98 -1.83
C ALA A 46 7.29 -8.64 -1.12
N GLN A 47 7.25 -7.56 -1.88
CA GLN A 47 7.47 -6.19 -1.39
C GLN A 47 6.20 -5.37 -1.61
N ASP A 48 6.08 -4.27 -0.88
CA ASP A 48 5.02 -3.28 -1.05
C ASP A 48 3.59 -3.86 -0.89
N ILE A 49 3.45 -4.82 0.02
CA ILE A 49 2.15 -5.42 0.34
C ILE A 49 1.31 -4.43 1.15
N GLY A 50 0.03 -4.28 0.80
CA GLY A 50 -0.87 -3.38 1.54
C GLY A 50 -0.91 -3.72 3.03
N CYS A 51 -0.89 -2.71 3.90
CA CYS A 51 -0.82 -2.90 5.35
C CYS A 51 -2.08 -3.60 5.95
N LYS A 52 -3.14 -3.77 5.14
CA LYS A 52 -4.39 -4.47 5.50
C LYS A 52 -4.58 -5.80 4.77
N GLU A 53 -3.61 -6.18 3.94
CA GLU A 53 -3.71 -7.40 3.14
C GLU A 53 -3.78 -8.63 4.05
N ALA A 54 -4.65 -9.56 3.66
CA ALA A 54 -4.74 -10.84 4.35
C ALA A 54 -3.65 -11.78 3.87
N ILE A 55 -3.19 -12.64 4.76
CA ILE A 55 -2.15 -13.63 4.48
C ILE A 55 -2.86 -14.98 4.28
N THR A 56 -2.63 -15.64 3.15
CA THR A 56 -3.30 -16.90 2.81
C THR A 56 -2.34 -18.03 2.52
N VAL A 57 -2.81 -19.24 2.79
CA VAL A 57 -2.17 -20.52 2.46
C VAL A 57 -3.22 -21.40 1.79
N THR A 58 -2.90 -21.92 0.61
CA THR A 58 -3.75 -22.87 -0.12
C THR A 58 -3.17 -24.26 0.00
N PHE A 59 -4.01 -25.23 0.33
CA PHE A 59 -3.65 -26.64 0.42
C PHE A 59 -4.13 -27.41 -0.81
N ASP A 60 -3.55 -28.58 -1.08
CA ASP A 60 -4.03 -29.50 -2.13
C ASP A 60 -5.27 -30.31 -1.71
N GLU A 61 -5.49 -30.45 -0.41
CA GLU A 61 -6.62 -31.18 0.18
C GLU A 61 -7.36 -30.42 1.29
N ASP A 62 -8.46 -31.02 1.77
CA ASP A 62 -9.27 -30.46 2.84
C ASP A 62 -8.59 -30.67 4.20
N MET A 63 -8.52 -29.59 4.97
CA MET A 63 -7.85 -29.54 6.26
C MET A 63 -8.85 -29.57 7.40
N ASP A 64 -8.44 -30.13 8.54
CA ASP A 64 -9.17 -29.92 9.78
C ASP A 64 -8.95 -28.48 10.27
N SER A 65 -9.95 -27.63 10.01
CA SER A 65 -9.95 -26.22 10.43
C SER A 65 -9.70 -26.02 11.93
N ALA A 66 -10.05 -27.01 12.78
CA ALA A 66 -9.77 -26.96 14.22
C ALA A 66 -8.29 -27.16 14.55
N THR A 67 -7.44 -27.46 13.57
CA THR A 67 -5.97 -27.55 13.67
C THR A 67 -5.24 -26.37 13.02
N ILE A 68 -5.97 -25.46 12.35
CA ILE A 68 -5.42 -24.25 11.71
C ILE A 68 -5.91 -23.01 12.45
N PHE A 69 -5.19 -22.59 13.48
CA PHE A 69 -5.64 -21.49 14.34
C PHE A 69 -4.48 -20.70 14.97
N GLN A 70 -4.82 -19.51 15.45
CA GLN A 70 -3.90 -18.56 16.08
C GLN A 70 -4.24 -18.29 17.55
N THR A 71 -4.80 -19.26 18.27
CA THR A 71 -5.27 -19.08 19.65
C THR A 71 -4.78 -20.19 20.56
N THR A 72 -4.11 -19.84 21.65
CA THR A 72 -3.65 -20.73 22.73
C THR A 72 -4.70 -21.80 23.10
N PRO A 73 -4.32 -23.08 23.33
CA PRO A 73 -2.97 -23.58 23.58
C PRO A 73 -2.19 -24.08 22.37
N LYS A 74 -2.77 -24.15 21.17
CA LYS A 74 -2.00 -24.51 19.95
C LYS A 74 -2.03 -23.34 18.98
N VAL A 75 -0.92 -23.07 18.33
CA VAL A 75 -0.80 -21.94 17.43
C VAL A 75 -0.06 -22.46 16.22
N THR A 76 -0.79 -22.64 15.13
CA THR A 76 -0.27 -23.33 13.94
C THR A 76 -0.07 -22.39 12.77
N PHE A 77 -0.86 -21.31 12.66
CA PHE A 77 -0.65 -20.26 11.67
C PHE A 77 -0.34 -18.93 12.39
N THR A 78 0.90 -18.46 12.28
CA THR A 78 1.38 -17.22 12.90
C THR A 78 1.88 -16.20 11.90
N LEU A 79 1.86 -14.94 12.34
CA LEU A 79 2.53 -13.82 11.70
C LEU A 79 3.36 -13.10 12.77
N THR A 80 4.63 -12.84 12.48
CA THR A 80 5.51 -12.03 13.32
C THR A 80 6.14 -10.89 12.53
N GLY A 81 6.36 -9.75 13.18
CA GLY A 81 7.04 -8.59 12.61
C GLY A 81 6.72 -7.30 13.36
N PRO A 82 7.68 -6.35 13.48
CA PRO A 82 9.10 -6.49 13.14
C PRO A 82 9.81 -7.53 14.02
N GLY A 83 10.72 -8.31 13.42
CA GLY A 83 11.44 -9.39 14.10
C GLY A 83 10.51 -10.50 14.59
N LEU A 84 10.64 -10.89 15.86
CA LEU A 84 9.84 -11.94 16.49
C LEU A 84 8.56 -11.43 17.17
N THR A 85 8.22 -10.16 17.02
CA THR A 85 7.02 -9.56 17.62
C THR A 85 5.76 -10.20 17.04
N PRO A 86 4.90 -10.87 17.84
CA PRO A 86 3.68 -11.49 17.32
C PRO A 86 2.66 -10.45 16.85
N VAL A 87 2.04 -10.70 15.70
CA VAL A 87 0.90 -9.91 15.20
C VAL A 87 -0.38 -10.64 15.57
N ALA A 88 -1.29 -9.97 16.28
CA ALA A 88 -2.61 -10.53 16.58
C ALA A 88 -3.50 -10.55 15.32
N GLY A 89 -4.31 -11.59 15.19
CA GLY A 89 -5.21 -11.75 14.04
C GLY A 89 -6.26 -12.84 14.26
N VAL A 90 -7.04 -13.07 13.21
CA VAL A 90 -8.03 -14.14 13.14
C VAL A 90 -7.72 -15.01 11.94
N VAL A 91 -7.71 -16.33 12.16
CA VAL A 91 -7.60 -17.31 11.08
C VAL A 91 -8.98 -17.84 10.74
N THR A 92 -9.29 -17.85 9.45
CA THR A 92 -10.48 -18.46 8.87
C THR A 92 -10.05 -19.52 7.86
N TYR A 93 -10.88 -20.52 7.63
CA TYR A 93 -10.60 -21.58 6.66
C TYR A 93 -11.85 -21.87 5.84
N VAL A 94 -11.74 -21.74 4.51
CA VAL A 94 -12.81 -22.00 3.54
C VAL A 94 -12.18 -22.58 2.28
N ASP A 95 -12.76 -23.63 1.71
CA ASP A 95 -12.38 -24.21 0.41
C ASP A 95 -10.86 -24.38 0.21
N LYS A 96 -10.20 -25.10 1.12
CA LYS A 96 -8.74 -25.35 1.10
C LYS A 96 -7.85 -24.13 1.29
N ILE A 97 -8.40 -23.00 1.73
CA ILE A 97 -7.65 -21.77 1.95
C ILE A 97 -7.74 -21.36 3.42
N ALA A 98 -6.59 -21.39 4.11
CA ALA A 98 -6.44 -20.72 5.39
C ALA A 98 -6.11 -19.25 5.16
N LYS A 99 -6.87 -18.35 5.79
CA LYS A 99 -6.71 -16.90 5.70
C LYS A 99 -6.50 -16.31 7.09
N PHE A 100 -5.32 -15.75 7.30
CA PHE A 100 -4.98 -14.91 8.44
C PHE A 100 -5.34 -13.46 8.13
N THR A 101 -6.19 -12.86 8.96
CA THR A 101 -6.55 -11.44 8.90
C THR A 101 -5.95 -10.73 10.11
N PRO A 102 -4.99 -9.80 9.92
CA PRO A 102 -4.46 -8.99 11.01
C PRO A 102 -5.58 -8.24 11.76
N GLY A 103 -5.51 -8.18 13.08
CA GLY A 103 -6.49 -7.47 13.91
C GLY A 103 -6.34 -5.95 13.88
N SER A 104 -5.20 -5.46 13.39
CA SER A 104 -4.88 -4.06 13.15
C SER A 104 -4.00 -3.94 11.91
N ASP A 105 -3.91 -2.74 11.34
CA ASP A 105 -3.01 -2.45 10.23
C ASP A 105 -1.58 -2.85 10.59
N LEU A 106 -0.93 -3.55 9.67
CA LEU A 106 0.47 -3.91 9.77
C LEU A 106 1.33 -2.65 9.70
N ALA A 107 2.46 -2.64 10.42
CA ALA A 107 3.40 -1.53 10.39
C ALA A 107 3.90 -1.26 8.96
N ASP A 108 4.06 0.01 8.60
CA ASP A 108 4.55 0.42 7.28
C ASP A 108 5.96 -0.09 7.00
N ASN A 109 6.24 -0.40 5.73
CA ASN A 109 7.56 -0.76 5.20
C ASN A 109 8.30 -1.79 6.06
N THR A 110 7.59 -2.76 6.61
CA THR A 110 8.08 -3.68 7.63
C THR A 110 8.11 -5.10 7.10
N LEU A 111 9.22 -5.79 7.36
CA LEU A 111 9.37 -7.22 7.06
C LEU A 111 8.57 -8.04 8.08
N PHE A 112 7.63 -8.82 7.57
CA PHE A 112 6.88 -9.82 8.32
C PHE A 112 7.30 -11.23 7.92
N THR A 113 7.18 -12.15 8.86
CA THR A 113 7.38 -13.59 8.66
C THR A 113 6.08 -14.30 9.00
N ALA A 114 5.51 -14.99 8.01
CA ALA A 114 4.37 -15.86 8.20
C ALA A 114 4.85 -17.31 8.33
N THR A 115 4.24 -18.06 9.23
CA THR A 115 4.57 -19.47 9.48
C THR A 115 3.30 -20.28 9.61
N ILE A 116 3.23 -21.39 8.87
CA ILE A 116 2.33 -22.50 9.20
C ILE A 116 3.14 -23.72 9.62
N ASP A 117 2.92 -24.21 10.83
CA ASP A 117 3.71 -25.28 11.45
C ASP A 117 3.24 -26.69 11.07
N THR A 118 3.96 -27.71 11.53
CA THR A 118 3.64 -29.12 11.24
C THR A 118 2.45 -29.66 12.04
N GLN A 119 1.84 -28.86 12.94
CA GLN A 119 0.70 -29.31 13.73
C GLN A 119 -0.64 -29.09 13.01
N ALA A 120 -0.66 -28.38 11.87
CA ALA A 120 -1.81 -28.36 10.96
C ALA A 120 -2.01 -29.76 10.33
N LYS A 121 -3.28 -30.21 10.29
CA LYS A 121 -3.65 -31.56 9.86
C LYS A 121 -4.78 -31.56 8.84
N ASP A 122 -4.79 -32.60 8.00
CA ASP A 122 -5.95 -32.95 7.18
C ASP A 122 -7.11 -33.52 8.02
N LEU A 123 -8.22 -33.86 7.37
CA LEU A 123 -9.38 -34.50 8.01
C LEU A 123 -9.12 -35.94 8.50
N ALA A 124 -8.07 -36.59 7.99
CA ALA A 124 -7.64 -37.93 8.40
C ALA A 124 -6.64 -37.91 9.58
N GLY A 125 -6.14 -36.74 9.97
CA GLY A 125 -5.19 -36.52 11.04
C GLY A 125 -3.72 -36.54 10.61
N ASN A 126 -3.42 -36.60 9.32
CA ASN A 126 -2.05 -36.51 8.82
C ASN A 126 -1.54 -35.07 8.93
N GLN A 127 -0.30 -34.92 9.38
CA GLN A 127 0.34 -33.63 9.61
C GLN A 127 1.02 -33.11 8.36
N LEU A 128 1.12 -31.77 8.22
CA LEU A 128 2.07 -31.17 7.29
C LEU A 128 3.48 -31.74 7.56
N ALA A 129 4.11 -32.26 6.50
CA ALA A 129 5.43 -32.90 6.61
C ALA A 129 6.53 -31.92 7.07
N THR A 130 6.44 -30.67 6.64
CA THR A 130 7.37 -29.60 6.98
C THR A 130 6.62 -28.30 7.23
N ALA A 131 7.06 -27.52 8.23
CA ALA A 131 6.56 -26.17 8.43
C ALA A 131 6.88 -25.30 7.20
N LYS A 132 5.93 -24.46 6.81
CA LYS A 132 6.13 -23.47 5.75
C LYS A 132 6.36 -22.11 6.39
N VAL A 133 7.52 -21.54 6.12
CA VAL A 133 7.93 -20.20 6.55
C VAL A 133 8.19 -19.36 5.31
N TRP A 134 7.65 -18.15 5.29
CA TRP A 134 7.93 -17.20 4.21
C TRP A 134 7.85 -15.77 4.74
N THR A 135 8.44 -14.85 3.99
CA THR A 135 8.46 -13.42 4.36
C THR A 135 7.79 -12.56 3.32
N PHE A 136 7.36 -11.37 3.74
CA PHE A 136 6.94 -10.29 2.86
C PHE A 136 7.16 -8.96 3.56
N THR A 137 7.28 -7.88 2.79
CA THR A 137 7.42 -6.52 3.29
C THR A 137 6.16 -5.72 2.95
N THR A 138 5.58 -5.04 3.93
CA THR A 138 4.48 -4.10 3.69
C THR A 138 4.94 -2.85 2.93
N GLY A 139 4.00 -2.13 2.30
CA GLY A 139 4.25 -0.83 1.67
C GLY A 139 4.21 0.33 2.67
N GLN A 140 4.29 1.55 2.15
CA GLN A 140 4.03 2.77 2.93
C GLN A 140 2.54 3.09 2.92
N SER A 141 1.97 3.42 4.08
CA SER A 141 0.66 4.08 4.10
C SER A 141 0.76 5.53 3.60
N GLU A 142 -0.24 5.96 2.85
CA GLU A 142 -0.33 7.32 2.32
C GLU A 142 -0.57 8.38 3.42
N PRO A 143 0.00 9.59 3.30
CA PRO A 143 -0.48 10.75 4.02
C PRO A 143 -1.92 11.10 3.59
N VAL A 144 -2.87 11.02 4.52
CA VAL A 144 -4.29 11.28 4.25
C VAL A 144 -4.53 12.78 4.07
N LEU A 145 -4.70 13.22 2.82
CA LEU A 145 -4.93 14.64 2.47
C LEU A 145 -6.29 15.19 2.94
N GLY A 146 -7.25 14.33 3.28
CA GLY A 146 -8.59 14.74 3.69
C GLY A 146 -9.24 15.67 2.66
N ARG A 147 -9.80 16.79 3.10
CA ARG A 147 -10.44 17.78 2.21
C ARG A 147 -9.46 18.51 1.30
N SER A 148 -8.17 18.54 1.60
CA SER A 148 -7.17 19.13 0.69
C SER A 148 -7.02 18.33 -0.62
N SER A 149 -7.55 17.10 -0.68
CA SER A 149 -7.50 16.25 -1.87
C SER A 149 -8.26 16.82 -3.09
N SER A 150 -9.25 17.69 -2.93
CA SER A 150 -9.94 18.30 -4.08
C SER A 150 -9.21 19.50 -4.68
N PHE A 151 -8.21 20.03 -3.98
CA PHE A 151 -7.51 21.24 -4.38
C PHE A 151 -6.30 20.92 -5.26
N ALA A 152 -6.24 21.60 -6.41
CA ALA A 152 -5.02 21.71 -7.20
C ALA A 152 -4.04 22.67 -6.52
N LEU A 153 -4.53 23.79 -6.00
CA LEU A 153 -3.72 24.85 -5.41
C LEU A 153 -4.25 25.26 -4.03
N MET A 154 -3.38 25.28 -3.03
CA MET A 154 -3.65 25.85 -1.71
C MET A 154 -2.50 26.73 -1.24
N ALA A 155 -2.81 27.86 -0.61
CA ALA A 155 -1.83 28.74 -0.01
C ALA A 155 -2.41 29.48 1.21
N SER A 156 -1.56 30.07 2.04
CA SER A 156 -2.02 30.91 3.15
C SER A 156 -1.99 32.40 2.87
N THR A 157 -1.11 32.86 1.96
CA THR A 157 -0.89 34.30 1.72
C THR A 157 -1.40 34.78 0.37
N ALA A 158 -1.09 34.06 -0.72
CA ALA A 158 -1.51 34.43 -2.07
C ALA A 158 -1.40 33.26 -3.04
N ILE A 159 -2.20 33.32 -4.10
CA ILE A 159 -2.03 32.49 -5.30
C ILE A 159 -1.95 33.43 -6.49
N SER A 160 -0.77 33.51 -7.11
CA SER A 160 -0.56 34.39 -8.25
C SER A 160 -0.06 33.64 -9.47
N GLY A 161 -0.55 34.08 -10.62
CA GLY A 161 -0.08 33.58 -11.91
C GLY A 161 -0.19 34.59 -13.02
N VAL A 162 0.43 34.28 -14.16
CA VAL A 162 0.24 35.02 -15.41
C VAL A 162 -0.75 34.30 -16.31
N ALA A 163 -1.42 35.09 -17.16
CA ALA A 163 -2.40 34.60 -18.11
C ALA A 163 -1.86 33.45 -18.98
N GLY A 164 -2.75 32.53 -19.33
CA GLY A 164 -2.43 31.35 -20.16
C GLY A 164 -2.08 30.09 -19.36
N SER A 165 -2.40 30.07 -18.07
CA SER A 165 -2.32 28.86 -17.25
C SER A 165 -3.65 28.11 -17.24
N GLU A 166 -3.60 26.80 -16.96
CA GLU A 166 -4.79 25.93 -16.86
C GLU A 166 -4.73 25.14 -15.56
N ILE A 167 -5.74 25.31 -14.71
CA ILE A 167 -5.85 24.66 -13.40
C ILE A 167 -7.08 23.75 -13.40
N ASN A 168 -6.86 22.44 -13.33
CA ASN A 168 -7.90 21.42 -13.24
C ASN A 168 -8.00 20.91 -11.81
N GLY A 169 -8.85 21.56 -11.01
CA GLY A 169 -9.06 21.31 -9.58
C GLY A 169 -9.39 22.58 -8.81
N ASP A 170 -9.75 22.42 -7.53
CA ASP A 170 -10.11 23.56 -6.68
C ASP A 170 -8.89 24.43 -6.33
N VAL A 171 -9.12 25.72 -6.11
CA VAL A 171 -8.12 26.71 -5.75
C VAL A 171 -8.56 27.41 -4.48
N GLY A 172 -7.68 27.55 -3.50
CA GLY A 172 -8.06 28.20 -2.24
C GLY A 172 -6.95 28.89 -1.48
N VAL A 173 -7.31 30.00 -0.84
CA VAL A 173 -6.45 30.71 0.13
C VAL A 173 -7.11 30.81 1.48
N SER A 174 -6.36 30.59 2.56
CA SER A 174 -6.80 30.91 3.92
C SER A 174 -5.58 31.04 4.85
N PRO A 175 -5.47 32.09 5.68
CA PRO A 175 -6.51 33.07 6.01
C PRO A 175 -6.54 34.31 5.10
N ALA A 176 -5.78 34.34 4.00
CA ALA A 176 -5.82 35.46 3.08
C ALA A 176 -7.19 35.65 2.41
N ALA A 177 -7.50 36.89 2.02
CA ALA A 177 -8.73 37.25 1.34
C ALA A 177 -8.71 36.82 -0.14
N LEU A 178 -9.88 36.73 -0.76
CA LEU A 178 -10.04 36.40 -2.19
C LEU A 178 -9.21 37.30 -3.12
N THR A 179 -8.97 38.56 -2.74
CA THR A 179 -8.14 39.51 -3.50
C THR A 179 -6.67 39.10 -3.63
N SER A 180 -6.22 38.12 -2.85
CA SER A 180 -4.87 37.53 -2.96
C SER A 180 -4.77 36.44 -4.03
N ILE A 181 -5.88 36.08 -4.67
CA ILE A 181 -5.91 35.20 -5.85
C ILE A 181 -5.98 36.10 -7.09
N THR A 182 -4.94 36.06 -7.93
CA THR A 182 -4.91 36.85 -9.18
C THR A 182 -5.51 36.13 -10.39
N LEU A 183 -5.84 34.85 -10.22
CA LEU A 183 -6.40 34.01 -11.27
C LEU A 183 -7.87 34.30 -11.50
N THR A 184 -8.30 34.04 -12.72
CA THR A 184 -9.70 34.17 -13.11
C THR A 184 -10.35 32.80 -13.30
N LYS A 185 -11.69 32.77 -13.30
CA LYS A 185 -12.45 31.56 -13.59
C LYS A 185 -12.17 30.98 -14.99
N SER A 186 -11.65 31.79 -15.93
CA SER A 186 -11.26 31.32 -17.27
C SER A 186 -10.04 30.39 -17.26
N GLU A 187 -9.22 30.44 -16.21
CA GLU A 187 -8.02 29.61 -16.03
C GLU A 187 -8.29 28.41 -15.12
N ILE A 188 -9.45 28.37 -14.43
CA ILE A 188 -9.73 27.42 -13.35
C ILE A 188 -10.97 26.57 -13.68
N ASN A 189 -10.71 25.29 -13.96
CA ASN A 189 -11.69 24.21 -14.04
C ASN A 189 -11.87 23.56 -12.65
N GLY A 190 -12.44 24.33 -11.72
CA GLY A 190 -12.67 23.97 -10.32
C GLY A 190 -13.27 25.15 -9.54
N ASN A 191 -13.53 25.00 -8.26
CA ASN A 191 -14.06 26.08 -7.42
C ASN A 191 -12.94 26.97 -6.88
N ILE A 192 -13.28 28.23 -6.56
CA ILE A 192 -12.38 29.19 -5.93
C ILE A 192 -12.89 29.47 -4.53
N TYR A 193 -12.02 29.29 -3.54
CA TYR A 193 -12.32 29.46 -2.11
C TYR A 193 -11.38 30.48 -1.46
N SER A 194 -11.86 31.13 -0.42
CA SER A 194 -11.10 32.10 0.37
C SER A 194 -11.38 31.93 1.87
N ALA A 195 -10.75 32.75 2.72
CA ALA A 195 -10.86 32.61 4.17
C ALA A 195 -12.28 32.64 4.76
N THR A 196 -13.30 33.09 4.01
CA THR A 196 -14.71 33.05 4.44
C THR A 196 -15.40 31.72 4.16
N ASP A 197 -14.78 30.84 3.37
CA ASP A 197 -15.36 29.57 2.94
C ASP A 197 -14.87 28.43 3.84
N GLN A 198 -15.78 27.75 4.53
CA GLN A 198 -15.44 26.64 5.43
C GLN A 198 -14.61 25.51 4.75
N PRO A 199 -14.87 25.13 3.48
CA PRO A 199 -14.09 24.07 2.83
C PRO A 199 -12.57 24.30 2.82
N ILE A 200 -12.08 25.52 2.54
CA ILE A 200 -10.64 25.79 2.55
C ILE A 200 -10.07 25.89 3.97
N VAL A 201 -10.86 26.37 4.93
CA VAL A 201 -10.47 26.41 6.35
C VAL A 201 -10.24 25.00 6.89
N ASP A 202 -11.16 24.06 6.60
CA ASP A 202 -11.00 22.66 6.97
C ASP A 202 -9.88 21.99 6.18
N ALA A 203 -9.77 22.27 4.88
CA ALA A 203 -8.73 21.69 4.03
C ALA A 203 -7.31 22.06 4.50
N ILE A 204 -7.05 23.29 4.95
CA ILE A 204 -5.74 23.65 5.53
C ILE A 204 -5.46 22.87 6.80
N THR A 205 -6.48 22.60 7.62
CA THR A 205 -6.33 21.79 8.83
C THR A 205 -5.98 20.34 8.47
N ASP A 206 -6.69 19.74 7.51
CA ASP A 206 -6.40 18.39 7.02
C ASP A 206 -5.01 18.30 6.37
N LEU A 207 -4.61 19.32 5.60
CA LEU A 207 -3.27 19.42 5.00
C LEU A 207 -2.16 19.43 6.07
N ARG A 208 -2.35 20.16 7.17
CA ARG A 208 -1.39 20.18 8.28
C ARG A 208 -1.20 18.81 8.91
N VAL A 209 -2.31 18.08 9.12
CA VAL A 209 -2.23 16.71 9.61
C VAL A 209 -1.47 15.84 8.61
N ALA A 210 -1.80 15.89 7.33
CA ALA A 210 -1.12 15.11 6.29
C ALA A 210 0.39 15.40 6.24
N TYR A 211 0.79 16.68 6.27
CA TYR A 211 2.18 17.10 6.26
C TYR A 211 2.92 16.65 7.51
N ASP A 212 2.36 16.85 8.71
CA ASP A 212 3.02 16.50 9.97
C ASP A 212 3.10 14.96 10.13
N THR A 213 2.10 14.22 9.68
CA THR A 213 2.16 12.74 9.56
C THR A 213 3.26 12.32 8.59
N ALA A 214 3.31 12.90 7.39
CA ALA A 214 4.34 12.58 6.41
C ALA A 214 5.74 12.87 6.95
N LYS A 215 5.93 13.98 7.67
CA LYS A 215 7.20 14.40 8.28
C LYS A 215 7.62 13.50 9.46
N ALA A 216 6.66 12.98 10.23
CA ALA A 216 6.92 12.16 11.41
C ALA A 216 7.22 10.69 11.09
N LYS A 217 6.88 10.19 9.89
CA LYS A 217 7.21 8.83 9.46
C LYS A 217 8.72 8.58 9.55
N ALA A 218 9.11 7.47 10.18
CA ALA A 218 10.51 7.10 10.40
C ALA A 218 10.79 5.59 10.28
N THR A 219 9.75 4.75 10.26
CA THR A 219 9.90 3.30 10.17
C THR A 219 10.54 2.91 8.83
N ASN A 220 11.70 2.23 8.91
CA ASN A 220 12.47 1.76 7.76
C ASN A 220 12.69 2.83 6.68
N VAL A 221 12.93 4.09 7.11
CA VAL A 221 13.26 5.20 6.22
C VAL A 221 14.61 4.96 5.53
N GLU A 222 14.65 5.15 4.21
CA GLU A 222 15.90 5.18 3.45
C GLU A 222 16.48 6.60 3.48
N THR A 223 17.63 6.77 4.14
CA THR A 223 18.34 8.05 4.15
C THR A 223 19.29 8.13 2.96
N LEU A 224 19.00 9.04 2.03
CA LEU A 224 19.75 9.21 0.80
C LEU A 224 20.99 10.09 1.03
N ALA A 225 22.15 9.58 0.64
CA ALA A 225 23.42 10.29 0.76
C ALA A 225 23.57 11.45 -0.24
N THR A 226 22.87 11.39 -1.37
CA THR A 226 22.89 12.43 -2.41
C THR A 226 21.56 13.17 -2.44
N LYS A 227 21.60 14.50 -2.45
CA LYS A 227 20.42 15.34 -2.64
C LYS A 227 19.82 15.26 -4.06
N ASP A 228 20.64 14.93 -5.06
CA ASP A 228 20.16 14.86 -6.45
C ASP A 228 19.53 13.51 -6.74
N LEU A 229 18.24 13.56 -7.06
CA LEU A 229 17.40 12.43 -7.48
C LEU A 229 17.46 12.21 -8.99
N GLY A 230 18.04 13.17 -9.75
CA GLY A 230 18.15 13.09 -11.20
C GLY A 230 18.86 11.82 -11.67
N GLY A 231 18.33 11.20 -12.74
CA GLY A 231 18.90 9.99 -13.34
C GLY A 231 18.70 8.71 -12.51
N LYS A 232 17.97 8.76 -11.39
CA LYS A 232 17.72 7.61 -10.53
C LYS A 232 16.35 7.00 -10.76
N THR A 233 16.23 5.73 -10.40
CA THR A 233 14.95 5.03 -10.25
C THR A 233 14.73 4.72 -8.78
N PHE A 234 13.58 5.11 -8.25
CA PHE A 234 13.14 4.75 -6.90
C PHE A 234 11.94 3.82 -6.95
N TYR A 235 11.79 3.04 -5.89
CA TYR A 235 10.72 2.08 -5.69
C TYR A 235 9.79 2.59 -4.58
N PRO A 236 8.66 1.93 -4.31
CA PRO A 236 7.73 2.38 -3.27
C PRO A 236 8.45 2.41 -1.92
N GLY A 237 8.27 3.47 -1.15
CA GLY A 237 9.06 3.66 0.05
C GLY A 237 9.08 5.08 0.61
N LEU A 238 9.81 5.21 1.72
CA LEU A 238 10.04 6.44 2.46
C LEU A 238 11.49 6.86 2.33
N TYR A 239 11.71 8.01 1.73
CA TYR A 239 13.03 8.54 1.38
C TYR A 239 13.28 9.84 2.12
N LYS A 240 14.47 9.99 2.71
CA LYS A 240 14.83 11.18 3.49
C LYS A 240 16.21 11.71 3.14
N THR A 241 16.36 13.02 3.21
CA THR A 241 17.64 13.73 3.21
C THR A 241 17.79 14.58 4.48
N GLY A 242 19.04 14.94 4.81
CA GLY A 242 19.34 15.91 5.87
C GLY A 242 19.14 17.37 5.47
N ASP A 243 18.91 17.65 4.18
CA ASP A 243 18.83 19.02 3.63
C ASP A 243 17.74 19.15 2.55
N SER A 244 18.10 19.44 1.30
CA SER A 244 17.19 19.58 0.16
C SER A 244 17.18 18.31 -0.69
N PHE A 245 16.13 18.14 -1.49
CA PHE A 245 16.20 17.30 -2.69
C PHE A 245 16.23 18.18 -3.93
N ASP A 246 16.96 17.73 -4.95
CA ASP A 246 16.93 18.32 -6.27
C ASP A 246 16.80 17.26 -7.37
N ILE A 247 16.31 17.67 -8.54
CA ILE A 247 16.26 16.84 -9.75
C ILE A 247 17.03 17.63 -10.81
N THR A 248 18.31 17.31 -11.02
CA THR A 248 19.21 18.13 -11.84
C THR A 248 20.02 17.33 -12.86
N SER A 249 20.63 16.20 -12.49
CA SER A 249 21.52 15.44 -13.39
C SER A 249 20.79 14.58 -14.43
N GLY A 250 19.46 14.49 -14.36
CA GLY A 250 18.64 13.72 -15.28
C GLY A 250 17.19 13.69 -14.85
N ASP A 251 16.37 12.90 -15.54
CA ASP A 251 14.98 12.67 -15.15
C ASP A 251 14.91 11.65 -14.00
N LEU A 252 13.92 11.82 -13.13
CA LEU A 252 13.63 10.92 -12.02
C LEU A 252 12.60 9.89 -12.47
N THR A 253 12.85 8.61 -12.20
CA THR A 253 11.88 7.53 -12.45
C THR A 253 11.35 6.96 -11.13
N LEU A 254 10.04 6.79 -11.05
CA LEU A 254 9.34 6.13 -9.95
C LEU A 254 8.65 4.87 -10.47
N ASP A 255 9.04 3.73 -9.93
CA ASP A 255 8.64 2.40 -10.40
C ASP A 255 7.84 1.68 -9.31
N ALA A 256 6.55 1.46 -9.56
CA ALA A 256 5.65 0.79 -8.61
C ALA A 256 5.66 -0.74 -8.72
N ARG A 257 6.52 -1.32 -9.57
CA ARG A 257 6.71 -2.78 -9.72
C ARG A 257 5.39 -3.53 -9.99
N GLY A 258 4.46 -2.87 -10.67
CA GLY A 258 3.15 -3.42 -11.03
C GLY A 258 2.04 -3.20 -10.00
N ASN A 259 2.33 -2.63 -8.82
CA ASN A 259 1.34 -2.37 -7.78
C ASN A 259 0.79 -0.94 -7.86
N GLU A 260 -0.47 -0.77 -8.25
CA GLU A 260 -1.05 0.58 -8.35
C GLU A 260 -1.23 1.30 -7.01
N ASN A 261 -1.19 0.56 -5.89
CA ASN A 261 -1.32 1.11 -4.53
C ASN A 261 0.03 1.52 -3.93
N SER A 262 1.12 1.43 -4.69
CA SER A 262 2.45 1.82 -4.24
C SER A 262 2.54 3.29 -3.86
N VAL A 263 3.07 3.56 -2.67
CA VAL A 263 3.25 4.91 -2.13
C VAL A 263 4.72 5.33 -2.09
N PHE A 264 4.99 6.56 -2.50
CA PHE A 264 6.32 7.18 -2.46
C PHE A 264 6.25 8.44 -1.59
N ILE A 265 7.09 8.53 -0.56
CA ILE A 265 7.17 9.70 0.31
C ILE A 265 8.60 10.20 0.34
N PHE A 266 8.82 11.45 -0.09
CA PHE A 266 10.11 12.13 -0.01
C PHE A 266 10.05 13.19 1.09
N GLN A 267 10.93 13.08 2.08
CA GLN A 267 11.07 13.99 3.22
C GLN A 267 12.34 14.84 3.08
N MET A 268 12.19 16.16 3.07
CA MET A 268 13.33 17.09 3.02
C MET A 268 13.14 18.27 4.00
N PRO A 269 14.11 18.54 4.90
CA PRO A 269 14.04 19.67 5.83
C PRO A 269 14.01 21.05 5.17
N THR A 270 14.59 21.20 3.98
CA THR A 270 14.71 22.51 3.33
C THR A 270 13.94 22.54 2.01
N THR A 271 14.59 22.55 0.86
CA THR A 271 13.95 22.86 -0.43
C THR A 271 13.78 21.64 -1.32
N LEU A 272 12.85 21.77 -2.28
CA LEU A 272 12.79 20.93 -3.47
C LEU A 272 13.08 21.81 -4.69
N THR A 273 14.06 21.43 -5.52
CA THR A 273 14.35 22.14 -6.78
C THR A 273 14.36 21.19 -7.96
N VAL A 274 13.55 21.48 -8.98
CA VAL A 274 13.55 20.72 -10.24
C VAL A 274 14.11 21.59 -11.34
N ALA A 275 15.20 21.15 -11.97
CA ALA A 275 15.89 21.92 -13.01
C ALA A 275 15.07 21.99 -14.32
N VAL A 276 15.49 22.89 -15.22
CA VAL A 276 14.80 23.15 -16.50
C VAL A 276 14.62 21.86 -17.28
N GLY A 277 13.40 21.62 -17.75
CA GLY A 277 13.05 20.51 -18.63
C GLY A 277 13.12 19.13 -17.99
N ARG A 278 13.33 19.03 -16.68
CA ARG A 278 13.39 17.74 -15.98
C ARG A 278 12.00 17.13 -15.81
N LYS A 279 11.99 15.81 -15.71
CA LYS A 279 10.76 15.03 -15.57
C LYS A 279 10.77 14.12 -14.35
N VAL A 280 9.60 13.95 -13.76
CA VAL A 280 9.27 12.81 -12.91
C VAL A 280 8.47 11.83 -13.77
N ILE A 281 9.02 10.64 -13.99
CA ILE A 281 8.49 9.60 -14.87
C ILE A 281 7.90 8.50 -14.01
N LEU A 282 6.66 8.11 -14.29
CA LEU A 282 5.98 7.01 -13.60
C LEU A 282 5.97 5.78 -14.49
N ILE A 283 6.39 4.63 -13.96
CA ILE A 283 6.35 3.36 -14.68
C ILE A 283 5.71 2.26 -13.82
N ASN A 284 5.30 1.17 -14.49
CA ASN A 284 4.79 -0.05 -13.87
C ASN A 284 3.69 0.22 -12.81
N ASN A 285 2.65 0.96 -13.21
CA ASN A 285 1.48 1.34 -12.40
C ASN A 285 1.72 2.39 -11.30
N ALA A 286 2.87 3.08 -11.27
CA ALA A 286 3.04 4.20 -10.36
C ALA A 286 2.02 5.32 -10.69
N LYS A 287 1.33 5.82 -9.67
CA LYS A 287 0.30 6.87 -9.80
C LYS A 287 0.76 8.16 -9.13
N ALA A 288 0.46 9.30 -9.77
CA ALA A 288 0.74 10.62 -9.20
C ALA A 288 -0.06 10.88 -7.90
N SER A 289 -1.23 10.25 -7.73
CA SER A 289 -2.02 10.32 -6.49
C SER A 289 -1.23 9.81 -5.27
N ASN A 290 -0.35 8.81 -5.45
CA ASN A 290 0.36 8.12 -4.37
C ASN A 290 1.80 8.64 -4.13
N ILE A 291 2.15 9.80 -4.68
CA ILE A 291 3.48 10.40 -4.52
C ILE A 291 3.38 11.67 -3.69
N TYR A 292 4.17 11.76 -2.62
CA TYR A 292 4.11 12.84 -1.64
C TYR A 292 5.49 13.46 -1.42
N TRP A 293 5.56 14.77 -1.58
CA TRP A 293 6.77 15.56 -1.37
C TRP A 293 6.57 16.43 -0.14
N GLN A 294 7.11 16.00 1.01
CA GLN A 294 7.10 16.78 2.25
C GLN A 294 8.31 17.74 2.23
N VAL A 295 8.05 19.02 1.95
CA VAL A 295 9.07 20.06 1.77
C VAL A 295 9.10 21.01 2.95
N GLY A 296 10.20 21.01 3.71
CA GLY A 296 10.33 21.74 4.96
C GLY A 296 10.36 23.27 4.83
N SER A 297 10.66 23.77 3.64
CA SER A 297 10.57 25.19 3.28
C SER A 297 9.79 25.39 1.97
N SER A 298 10.45 25.70 0.86
CA SER A 298 9.81 26.00 -0.42
C SER A 298 10.21 25.03 -1.52
N ALA A 299 9.31 24.87 -2.51
CA ALA A 299 9.56 24.10 -3.71
C ALA A 299 9.66 25.03 -4.94
N THR A 300 10.60 24.74 -5.84
CA THR A 300 10.77 25.45 -7.12
C THR A 300 10.83 24.45 -8.27
N LEU A 301 9.86 24.53 -9.18
CA LEU A 301 9.89 23.85 -10.47
C LEU A 301 10.32 24.85 -11.53
N ASN A 302 11.47 24.63 -12.17
CA ASN A 302 11.94 25.50 -13.25
C ASN A 302 11.15 25.27 -14.54
N THR A 303 11.43 26.08 -15.56
CA THR A 303 10.64 26.09 -16.80
C THR A 303 10.60 24.72 -17.48
N THR A 304 9.50 24.45 -18.18
CA THR A 304 9.30 23.23 -18.98
C THR A 304 9.41 21.91 -18.21
N THR A 305 9.20 21.94 -16.89
CA THR A 305 9.23 20.73 -16.04
C THR A 305 7.97 19.88 -16.27
N VAL A 306 8.11 18.55 -16.26
CA VAL A 306 6.97 17.63 -16.14
C VAL A 306 7.02 16.96 -14.77
N PHE A 307 6.14 17.38 -13.85
CA PHE A 307 6.17 16.95 -12.47
C PHE A 307 4.99 16.05 -12.11
N LYS A 308 5.22 15.09 -11.19
CA LYS A 308 4.23 14.13 -10.71
C LYS A 308 4.21 14.11 -9.19
N GLY A 309 3.02 14.19 -8.61
CA GLY A 309 2.81 14.04 -7.16
C GLY A 309 2.35 15.28 -6.42
N ASN A 310 2.07 15.09 -5.14
CA ASN A 310 1.52 16.09 -4.23
C ASN A 310 2.65 16.82 -3.50
N ILE A 311 2.88 18.09 -3.82
CA ILE A 311 3.84 18.93 -3.11
C ILE A 311 3.15 19.53 -1.89
N MET A 312 3.64 19.18 -0.70
CA MET A 312 3.25 19.78 0.57
C MET A 312 4.43 20.59 1.09
N ALA A 313 4.45 21.89 0.77
CA ALA A 313 5.54 22.79 1.14
C ALA A 313 5.16 23.65 2.35
N ASN A 314 6.05 23.74 3.33
CA ASN A 314 5.78 24.50 4.55
C ASN A 314 5.71 26.02 4.32
N VAL A 315 6.38 26.52 3.28
CA VAL A 315 6.43 27.94 2.94
C VAL A 315 5.73 28.13 1.59
N SER A 316 6.48 28.27 0.49
CA SER A 316 5.93 28.64 -0.82
C SER A 316 6.24 27.61 -1.90
N ILE A 317 5.47 27.65 -2.97
CA ILE A 317 5.70 26.83 -4.17
C ILE A 317 5.79 27.76 -5.38
N THR A 318 6.85 27.62 -6.17
CA THR A 318 7.04 28.35 -7.43
C THR A 318 7.09 27.39 -8.61
N VAL A 319 6.26 27.63 -9.63
CA VAL A 319 6.24 26.84 -10.87
C VAL A 319 6.46 27.75 -12.08
N ASN A 320 7.64 27.67 -12.68
CA ASN A 320 8.03 28.54 -13.78
C ASN A 320 7.45 28.06 -15.13
N GLY A 321 7.42 28.99 -16.10
CA GLY A 321 6.82 28.90 -17.43
C GLY A 321 6.91 27.55 -18.16
N GLY A 322 5.79 27.11 -18.72
CA GLY A 322 5.71 25.95 -19.61
C GLY A 322 5.73 24.60 -18.91
N SER A 323 5.52 24.56 -17.59
CA SER A 323 5.54 23.33 -16.82
C SER A 323 4.18 22.62 -16.83
N ASN A 324 4.20 21.30 -16.70
CA ASN A 324 3.02 20.46 -16.54
C ASN A 324 3.13 19.67 -15.23
N VAL A 325 2.15 19.83 -14.35
CA VAL A 325 2.08 19.16 -13.06
C VAL A 325 0.82 18.30 -13.03
N GLU A 326 1.00 16.98 -12.92
CA GLU A 326 -0.07 16.09 -12.48
C GLU A 326 0.13 15.85 -10.98
N GLY A 327 -0.62 16.58 -10.17
CA GLY A 327 -0.27 16.76 -8.77
C GLY A 327 -1.06 17.86 -8.10
N ARG A 328 -0.62 18.19 -6.88
CA ARG A 328 -1.18 19.27 -6.06
C ARG A 328 -0.07 20.18 -5.59
N LEU A 329 -0.33 21.48 -5.55
CA LEU A 329 0.58 22.51 -5.04
C LEU A 329 0.01 23.06 -3.74
N LEU A 330 0.40 22.45 -2.63
CA LEU A 330 -0.15 22.71 -1.29
C LEU A 330 0.90 23.45 -0.45
N ALA A 331 0.86 24.78 -0.49
CA ALA A 331 1.75 25.66 0.28
C ALA A 331 1.22 25.88 1.71
N ALA A 332 2.06 26.43 2.60
CA ALA A 332 1.77 26.59 4.03
C ALA A 332 1.35 25.27 4.74
N ALA A 333 1.92 24.15 4.28
CA ALA A 333 1.42 22.82 4.63
C ALA A 333 1.70 22.41 6.08
N GLY A 334 2.76 22.88 6.73
CA GLY A 334 3.09 22.49 8.10
C GLY A 334 2.53 23.42 9.17
N THR A 335 2.64 22.98 10.42
CA THR A 335 2.32 23.81 11.59
C THR A 335 3.17 25.08 11.61
N GLY A 336 2.51 26.24 11.63
CA GLY A 336 3.18 27.55 11.52
C GLY A 336 3.69 27.91 10.12
N GLY A 337 3.42 27.06 9.13
CA GLY A 337 3.72 27.31 7.73
C GLY A 337 2.98 28.53 7.19
N SER A 338 3.64 29.27 6.31
CA SER A 338 3.05 30.41 5.64
C SER A 338 3.73 30.65 4.30
N GLY A 339 2.93 30.83 3.24
CA GLY A 339 3.47 31.16 1.95
C GLY A 339 2.45 31.11 0.83
N ALA A 340 2.98 31.33 -0.37
CA ALA A 340 2.23 31.55 -1.59
C ALA A 340 2.47 30.43 -2.59
N VAL A 341 1.52 30.27 -3.51
CA VAL A 341 1.75 29.53 -4.75
C VAL A 341 1.89 30.55 -5.88
N VAL A 342 3.05 30.56 -6.53
CA VAL A 342 3.36 31.42 -7.67
C VAL A 342 3.59 30.53 -8.89
N PHE A 343 2.93 30.81 -9.99
CA PHE A 343 3.16 30.03 -11.21
C PHE A 343 3.07 30.86 -12.48
N ASN A 344 3.62 30.35 -13.57
CA ASN A 344 3.66 31.06 -14.83
C ASN A 344 3.34 30.11 -15.99
N THR A 345 2.37 30.46 -16.85
CA THR A 345 1.94 29.73 -18.07
C THR A 345 2.15 28.21 -17.94
N SER A 346 1.42 27.59 -17.01
CA SER A 346 1.61 26.18 -16.65
C SER A 346 0.27 25.46 -16.56
N ILE A 347 0.30 24.14 -16.71
CA ILE A 347 -0.87 23.25 -16.57
C ILE A 347 -0.74 22.50 -15.26
N ILE A 348 -1.72 22.63 -14.36
CA ILE A 348 -1.75 21.94 -13.08
C ILE A 348 -3.05 21.15 -13.03
N THR A 349 -2.96 19.84 -12.88
CA THR A 349 -4.12 18.95 -12.87
C THR A 349 -4.04 18.02 -11.67
N ILE A 350 -5.11 17.96 -10.87
CA ILE A 350 -5.18 17.01 -9.77
C ILE A 350 -5.02 15.58 -10.31
N PRO A 351 -4.25 14.70 -9.62
CA PRO A 351 -4.14 13.31 -10.01
C PRO A 351 -5.49 12.61 -10.01
N VAL A 352 -5.68 11.70 -10.97
CA VAL A 352 -6.80 10.75 -10.93
C VAL A 352 -6.59 9.81 -9.73
N PRO A 353 -7.65 9.47 -8.96
CA PRO A 353 -7.56 8.51 -7.86
C PRO A 353 -6.90 7.18 -8.25
#